data_AF-A0A3M8CIS7-F1
#
_entry.id   AF-A0A3M8CIS7-F1
#
_cell.length_a   1.000
_cell.length_b   1.000
_cell.length_c   1.000
_cell.angle_alpha   90.00
_cell.angle_beta   90.00
_cell.angle_gamma   90.00
#
_symmetry.space_group_name_H-M   'P 1'
#
loop_
_entity.id
_entity.type
_entity.pdbx_description
1 polymer ?
#
loop_
_entity_poly.entity_id
_entity_poly.type
_entity_poly.pdbx_seq_one_letter_code
_entity_poly.pdbx_strand_id
1 'polypeptide(L)'
;MMEALENRIAYLRGLADGLDVGTQSAEGKMLAEMIEILDDMQAEIHVLHTRLEETEDYVEAIDEDLGEMELFLFDDNELLYETVDDDEDEYSDLDDDEAAYMYESIDEDEFDTSYEFTCPSCQKGIKFHEGMDEEGYLHYVIEPFQEKAGFEPINPT
;
A
#
# COMPACT_ATOMS: atom_id res chain seq x y z
N MET A 1 -19.29 3.50 25.83
CA MET A 1 -20.31 2.57 25.29
C MET A 1 -20.00 1.12 25.68
N MET A 2 -18.72 0.70 25.67
CA MET A 2 -18.29 -0.64 26.12
C MET A 2 -18.57 -0.95 27.59
N GLU A 3 -18.34 0.00 28.52
CA GLU A 3 -18.68 -0.19 29.94
C GLU A 3 -20.16 -0.54 30.17
N ALA A 4 -21.07 -0.02 29.35
CA ALA A 4 -22.50 -0.33 29.48
C ALA A 4 -22.81 -1.77 29.05
N LEU A 5 -22.06 -2.33 28.09
CA LEU A 5 -22.20 -3.72 27.66
C LEU A 5 -21.64 -4.67 28.73
N GLU A 6 -20.44 -4.37 29.25
CA GLU A 6 -19.79 -5.12 30.32
C GLU A 6 -20.69 -5.21 31.57
N ASN A 7 -21.22 -4.07 32.02
CA ASN A 7 -22.14 -4.03 33.17
C ASN A 7 -23.42 -4.87 32.94
N ARG A 8 -23.91 -4.95 31.70
CA ARG A 8 -25.10 -5.74 31.36
C ARG A 8 -24.79 -7.23 31.32
N ILE A 9 -23.62 -7.64 30.83
CA ILE A 9 -23.17 -9.04 30.84
C ILE A 9 -22.92 -9.49 32.29
N ALA A 10 -22.24 -8.67 33.10
CA ALA A 10 -22.02 -8.95 34.51
C ALA A 10 -23.35 -9.08 35.29
N TYR A 11 -24.33 -8.21 35.02
CA TYR A 11 -25.68 -8.33 35.58
C TYR A 11 -26.37 -9.63 35.17
N LEU A 12 -26.30 -10.02 33.89
CA LEU A 12 -26.89 -11.26 33.40
C LEU A 12 -26.26 -12.49 34.05
N ARG A 13 -24.95 -12.51 34.22
CA ARG A 13 -24.20 -13.58 34.88
C ARG A 13 -24.64 -13.71 36.35
N GLY A 14 -24.65 -12.61 37.09
CA GLY A 14 -25.11 -12.61 38.48
C GLY A 14 -26.58 -13.03 38.64
N LEU A 15 -27.45 -12.66 37.69
CA LEU A 15 -28.84 -13.10 37.68
C LEU A 15 -28.97 -14.61 37.39
N ALA A 16 -28.19 -15.13 36.44
CA ALA A 16 -28.17 -16.55 36.10
C ALA A 16 -27.67 -17.42 37.27
N ASP A 17 -26.65 -16.94 37.99
CA ASP A 17 -26.13 -17.59 39.19
C ASP A 17 -27.15 -17.58 40.33
N GLY A 18 -27.80 -16.42 40.58
CA GLY A 18 -28.81 -16.29 41.63
C GLY A 18 -30.08 -17.13 41.40
N LEU A 19 -30.37 -17.44 40.14
CA LEU A 19 -31.49 -18.30 39.74
C LEU A 19 -31.09 -19.76 39.55
N ASP A 20 -29.82 -20.10 39.75
CA ASP A 20 -29.28 -21.45 39.58
C ASP A 20 -29.59 -22.06 38.20
N VAL A 21 -29.52 -21.22 37.15
CA VAL A 21 -29.95 -21.57 35.78
C VAL A 21 -29.11 -22.70 35.20
N GLY A 22 -27.79 -22.67 35.42
CA GLY A 22 -26.85 -23.64 34.84
C GLY A 22 -26.98 -25.07 35.38
N THR A 23 -27.67 -25.30 36.49
CA THR A 23 -27.73 -26.63 37.14
C THR A 23 -29.07 -27.35 36.93
N GLN A 24 -30.13 -26.62 36.55
CA GLN A 24 -31.50 -27.12 36.56
C GLN A 24 -31.92 -27.90 35.31
N SER A 25 -31.46 -27.52 34.12
CA SER A 25 -31.88 -28.16 32.86
C SER A 25 -30.81 -28.10 31.76
N ALA A 26 -31.02 -28.84 30.68
CA ALA A 26 -30.14 -28.79 29.51
C ALA A 26 -30.17 -27.40 28.83
N GLU A 27 -31.35 -26.78 28.78
CA GLU A 27 -31.55 -25.41 28.30
C GLU A 27 -30.85 -24.40 29.21
N GLY A 28 -30.89 -24.61 30.53
CA GLY A 28 -30.21 -23.75 31.49
C GLY A 28 -28.68 -23.79 31.37
N LYS A 29 -28.10 -24.98 31.12
CA LYS A 29 -26.68 -25.13 30.79
C LYS A 29 -26.32 -24.39 29.51
N MET A 30 -27.14 -24.51 28.47
CA MET A 30 -26.93 -23.79 27.21
C MET A 30 -26.94 -22.27 27.43
N LEU A 31 -27.88 -21.75 28.22
CA LEU A 31 -27.93 -20.32 28.54
C LEU A 31 -26.71 -19.84 29.34
N ALA A 32 -26.20 -20.65 30.27
CA ALA A 32 -24.97 -20.34 31.00
C ALA A 32 -23.77 -20.23 30.04
N GLU A 33 -23.59 -21.22 29.16
CA GLU A 33 -22.54 -21.19 28.13
C GLU A 33 -22.67 -19.98 27.17
N MET A 34 -23.91 -19.59 26.82
CA MET A 34 -24.13 -18.39 26.01
C MET A 34 -23.67 -17.11 26.71
N ILE A 35 -23.84 -17.02 28.04
CA ILE A 35 -23.38 -15.86 28.82
C ILE A 35 -21.84 -15.82 28.85
N GLU A 36 -21.19 -16.97 29.01
CA GLU A 36 -19.72 -17.07 28.95
C GLU A 36 -19.18 -16.63 27.59
N ILE A 37 -19.77 -17.10 26.48
CA ILE A 37 -19.38 -16.69 25.13
C ILE A 37 -19.56 -15.18 24.94
N LEU A 38 -20.62 -14.58 25.49
CA LEU A 38 -20.84 -13.13 25.40
C LEU A 38 -19.76 -12.34 26.18
N ASP A 39 -19.29 -12.87 27.30
CA ASP A 39 -18.20 -12.29 28.10
C ASP A 39 -16.88 -12.32 27.31
N ASP A 40 -16.54 -13.48 26.75
CA ASP A 40 -15.35 -13.64 25.88
C ASP A 40 -15.42 -12.71 24.67
N MET A 41 -16.59 -12.61 24.02
CA MET A 41 -16.79 -11.68 22.90
C MET A 41 -16.60 -10.22 23.32
N GLN A 42 -17.08 -9.83 24.50
CA GLN A 42 -16.91 -8.46 25.00
C GLN A 42 -15.43 -8.15 25.25
N ALA A 43 -14.67 -9.10 25.80
CA ALA A 43 -13.23 -8.95 26.01
C ALA A 43 -12.47 -8.79 24.69
N GLU A 44 -12.76 -9.63 23.69
CA GLU A 44 -12.12 -9.53 22.36
C GLU A 44 -12.48 -8.21 21.65
N ILE A 45 -13.74 -7.76 21.75
CA ILE A 45 -14.16 -6.46 21.19
C ILE A 45 -13.42 -5.31 21.88
N HIS A 46 -13.22 -5.38 23.20
CA HIS A 46 -12.45 -4.36 23.92
C HIS A 46 -11.01 -4.29 23.42
N VAL A 47 -10.34 -5.43 23.25
CA VAL A 47 -8.98 -5.48 22.70
C VAL A 47 -8.94 -4.91 21.28
N LEU A 48 -9.91 -5.25 20.44
CA LEU A 48 -10.02 -4.69 19.08
C LEU A 48 -10.19 -3.18 19.09
N HIS A 49 -11.03 -2.64 19.99
CA HIS A 49 -11.24 -1.20 20.08
C HIS A 49 -9.96 -0.47 20.50
N THR A 50 -9.20 -0.99 21.47
CA THR A 50 -7.91 -0.40 21.87
C THR A 50 -6.92 -0.39 20.70
N ARG A 51 -6.83 -1.48 19.94
CA ARG A 51 -5.96 -1.55 18.76
C ARG A 51 -6.40 -0.59 17.65
N LEU A 52 -7.70 -0.35 17.52
CA LEU A 52 -8.22 0.63 16.57
C LEU A 52 -7.82 2.05 16.98
N GLU A 53 -7.98 2.41 18.26
CA GLU A 53 -7.52 3.71 18.79
C GLU A 53 -6.02 3.90 18.54
N GLU A 54 -5.19 2.90 18.82
CA GLU A 54 -3.75 2.95 18.51
C GLU A 54 -3.48 3.15 17.01
N THR A 55 -4.31 2.57 16.14
CA THR A 55 -4.18 2.73 14.69
C THR A 55 -4.60 4.12 14.24
N GLU A 56 -5.64 4.69 14.83
CA GLU A 56 -6.06 6.08 14.60
C GLU A 56 -4.92 7.05 14.95
N ASP A 57 -4.27 6.85 16.11
CA ASP A 57 -3.11 7.65 16.52
C ASP A 57 -1.95 7.54 15.51
N TYR A 58 -1.66 6.34 14.99
CA TYR A 58 -0.62 6.17 13.96
C TYR A 58 -0.98 6.87 12.64
N VAL A 59 -2.26 6.83 12.24
CA VAL A 59 -2.71 7.50 11.02
C VAL A 59 -2.64 9.01 11.16
N GLU A 60 -3.02 9.56 12.31
CA GLU A 60 -2.88 10.99 12.61
C GLU A 60 -1.41 11.43 12.57
N ALA A 61 -0.51 10.63 13.15
CA ALA A 61 0.93 10.91 13.09
C ALA A 61 1.48 10.90 11.65
N ILE A 62 1.01 9.97 10.81
CA ILE A 62 1.40 9.94 9.39
C ILE A 62 0.88 11.16 8.65
N ASP A 63 -0.35 11.58 8.90
CA ASP A 63 -0.95 12.77 8.29
C ASP A 63 -0.16 14.05 8.66
N GLU A 64 0.23 14.19 9.94
CA GLU A 64 1.06 15.29 10.40
C GLU A 64 2.44 15.29 9.73
N ASP A 65 3.13 14.14 9.70
CA ASP A 65 4.44 13.98 9.06
C ASP A 65 4.38 14.31 7.56
N LEU A 66 3.32 13.86 6.86
CA LEU A 66 3.11 14.17 5.44
C LEU A 66 2.85 15.66 5.25
N GLY A 67 2.05 16.30 6.10
CA GLY A 67 1.84 17.75 6.06
C GLY A 67 3.13 18.55 6.24
N GLU A 68 4.04 18.09 7.11
CA GLU A 68 5.37 18.70 7.23
C GLU A 68 6.23 18.52 5.97
N MET A 69 6.19 17.33 5.36
CA MET A 69 6.89 17.06 4.10
C MET A 69 6.35 17.91 2.96
N GLU A 70 5.04 18.05 2.86
CA GLU A 70 4.36 18.87 1.87
C GLU A 70 4.78 20.34 2.01
N LEU A 71 4.81 20.88 3.24
CA LEU A 71 5.31 22.23 3.50
C LEU A 71 6.81 22.40 3.17
N PHE A 72 7.62 21.35 3.36
CA PHE A 72 9.04 21.38 3.03
C PHE A 72 9.30 21.39 1.51
N LEU A 73 8.50 20.64 0.74
CA LEU A 73 8.65 20.52 -0.71
C LEU A 73 7.96 21.67 -1.46
N PHE A 74 6.78 22.06 -1.00
CA PHE A 74 5.95 23.11 -1.58
C PHE A 74 6.00 24.34 -0.67
N ASP A 75 7.12 25.08 -0.77
CA ASP A 75 7.42 26.31 0.02
C ASP A 75 6.37 27.44 -0.18
N ASP A 76 5.48 27.30 -1.19
CA ASP A 76 4.35 28.19 -1.45
C ASP A 76 3.01 27.45 -1.37
N ASN A 77 2.12 27.92 -0.49
CA ASN A 77 0.82 27.32 -0.18
C ASN A 77 -0.19 27.33 -1.35
N GLU A 78 0.16 27.96 -2.47
CA GLU A 78 -0.58 27.92 -3.74
C GLU A 78 -0.37 26.60 -4.51
N LEU A 79 0.73 25.88 -4.29
CA LEU A 79 1.01 24.58 -4.93
C LEU A 79 0.48 23.38 -4.11
N LEU A 80 0.16 23.59 -2.83
CA LEU A 80 -0.46 22.57 -1.94
C LEU A 80 -1.87 22.19 -2.38
N TYR A 81 -2.56 23.11 -3.05
CA TYR A 81 -3.85 22.89 -3.67
C TYR A 81 -3.75 23.41 -5.09
N GLU A 82 -3.08 22.68 -5.98
CA GLU A 82 -3.28 22.90 -7.40
C GLU A 82 -4.77 22.68 -7.65
N THR A 83 -5.52 23.79 -7.67
CA THR A 83 -6.86 23.80 -8.22
C THR A 83 -6.64 23.38 -9.65
N VAL A 84 -7.04 22.15 -9.96
CA VAL A 84 -7.37 21.72 -11.31
C VAL A 84 -8.10 22.88 -11.96
N ASP A 85 -7.37 23.67 -12.76
CA ASP A 85 -7.98 24.67 -13.60
C ASP A 85 -8.75 23.84 -14.60
N ASP A 86 -10.06 24.07 -14.67
CA ASP A 86 -11.01 23.34 -15.52
C ASP A 86 -10.81 23.73 -17.01
N ASP A 87 -9.56 24.01 -17.38
CA ASP A 87 -9.11 24.13 -18.75
C ASP A 87 -9.01 22.71 -19.30
N GLU A 88 -10.15 22.32 -19.85
CA GLU A 88 -10.50 21.18 -20.69
C GLU A 88 -9.38 20.77 -21.68
N ASP A 89 -8.27 20.23 -21.21
CA ASP A 89 -7.25 19.57 -22.02
C ASP A 89 -6.66 18.36 -21.28
N GLU A 90 -7.34 17.22 -21.49
CA GLU A 90 -6.79 15.85 -21.42
C GLU A 90 -6.36 15.31 -20.04
N TYR A 91 -7.34 15.11 -19.15
CA TYR A 91 -7.23 14.08 -18.11
C TYR A 91 -7.21 12.69 -18.76
N SER A 92 -6.01 12.15 -19.00
CA SER A 92 -5.85 10.71 -19.12
C SER A 92 -6.10 10.11 -17.74
N ASP A 93 -7.23 9.41 -17.59
CA ASP A 93 -7.51 8.52 -16.45
C ASP A 93 -6.40 7.44 -16.41
N LEU A 94 -5.31 7.72 -15.69
CA LEU A 94 -4.19 6.78 -15.52
C LEU A 94 -4.54 5.57 -14.65
N ASP A 95 -5.78 5.49 -14.15
CA ASP A 95 -6.22 4.44 -13.23
C ASP A 95 -6.96 3.28 -13.90
N ASP A 96 -7.30 3.33 -15.20
CA ASP A 96 -8.07 2.26 -15.86
C ASP A 96 -7.46 1.67 -17.14
N ASP A 97 -6.20 2.02 -17.44
CA ASP A 97 -5.53 1.48 -18.62
C ASP A 97 -4.44 0.48 -18.23
N GLU A 98 -4.51 -0.74 -18.78
CA GLU A 98 -3.36 -1.65 -18.97
C GLU A 98 -2.21 -1.02 -19.82
N ALA A 99 -2.15 0.31 -19.90
CA ALA A 99 -1.15 1.12 -20.58
C ALA A 99 -0.20 1.86 -19.61
N ALA A 100 -0.34 1.72 -18.28
CA ALA A 100 0.63 2.21 -17.30
C ALA A 100 2.03 1.54 -17.40
N TYR A 101 2.22 0.63 -18.35
CA TYR A 101 3.52 0.02 -18.71
C TYR A 101 4.07 0.51 -20.05
N MET A 102 3.55 1.59 -20.61
CA MET A 102 4.25 2.24 -21.72
C MET A 102 5.33 3.14 -21.14
N TYR A 103 6.47 2.52 -20.78
CA TYR A 103 7.74 3.23 -20.81
C TYR A 103 7.79 3.89 -22.18
N GLU A 104 7.58 5.21 -22.21
CA GLU A 104 7.84 6.03 -23.37
C GLU A 104 9.21 5.60 -23.89
N SER A 105 9.30 5.27 -25.17
CA SER A 105 10.54 4.80 -25.76
C SER A 105 11.54 5.95 -25.68
N ILE A 106 12.32 5.98 -24.59
CA ILE A 106 13.39 6.96 -24.37
C ILE A 106 14.29 6.86 -25.60
N ASP A 107 14.30 7.92 -26.40
CA ASP A 107 15.13 8.01 -27.59
C ASP A 107 16.60 7.89 -27.16
N GLU A 108 17.43 7.18 -27.93
CA GLU A 108 18.86 6.96 -27.64
C GLU A 108 19.66 8.27 -27.42
N ASP A 109 19.08 9.42 -27.79
CA ASP A 109 19.69 10.75 -27.68
C ASP A 109 19.53 11.42 -26.30
N GLU A 110 18.81 10.81 -25.34
CA GLU A 110 18.52 11.37 -24.00
C GLU A 110 19.48 10.86 -22.90
N PHE A 111 20.49 10.07 -23.25
CA PHE A 111 21.46 9.52 -22.30
C PHE A 111 22.83 10.20 -22.41
N ASP A 112 23.35 10.66 -21.27
CA ASP A 112 24.66 11.31 -21.19
C ASP A 112 25.81 10.31 -21.38
N THR A 113 25.68 9.09 -20.87
CA THR A 113 26.74 8.09 -20.93
C THR A 113 26.18 6.66 -21.02
N SER A 114 26.76 5.83 -21.89
CA SER A 114 26.42 4.42 -22.02
C SER A 114 27.62 3.51 -21.79
N TYR A 115 27.39 2.40 -21.08
CA TYR A 115 28.39 1.39 -20.73
C TYR A 115 27.97 0.02 -21.24
N GLU A 116 28.91 -0.70 -21.85
CA GLU A 116 28.70 -2.07 -22.34
C GLU A 116 29.51 -3.06 -21.52
N PHE A 117 28.85 -4.07 -20.97
CA PHE A 117 29.53 -5.16 -20.27
C PHE A 117 28.82 -6.49 -20.46
N THR A 118 29.53 -7.58 -20.17
CA THR A 118 29.00 -8.94 -20.29
C THR A 118 28.62 -9.47 -18.92
N CYS A 119 27.43 -10.06 -18.81
CA CYS A 119 27.01 -10.70 -17.57
C CYS A 119 27.95 -11.88 -17.25
N PRO A 120 28.63 -11.91 -16.08
CA PRO A 120 29.55 -12.99 -15.73
C PRO A 120 28.87 -14.36 -15.58
N SER A 121 27.54 -14.36 -15.35
CA SER A 121 26.76 -15.57 -15.08
C SER A 121 26.23 -16.23 -16.36
N CYS A 122 25.69 -15.45 -17.30
CA CYS A 122 25.04 -15.97 -18.51
C CYS A 122 25.71 -15.52 -19.82
N GLN A 123 26.79 -14.74 -19.74
CA GLN A 123 27.57 -14.22 -20.87
C GLN A 123 26.77 -13.37 -21.89
N LYS A 124 25.58 -12.90 -21.52
CA LYS A 124 24.80 -11.97 -22.34
C LYS A 124 25.37 -10.55 -22.24
N GLY A 125 25.40 -9.84 -23.37
CA GLY A 125 25.75 -8.42 -23.41
C GLY A 125 24.63 -7.58 -22.82
N ILE A 126 25.00 -6.63 -21.96
CA ILE A 126 24.11 -5.68 -21.30
C ILE A 126 24.61 -4.28 -21.65
N LYS A 127 23.68 -3.38 -22.01
CA LYS A 127 23.93 -1.95 -22.07
C LYS A 127 23.32 -1.29 -20.85
N PHE A 128 24.08 -0.39 -20.24
CA PHE A 128 23.67 0.43 -19.12
C PHE A 128 23.80 1.88 -19.52
N HIS A 129 22.69 2.60 -19.49
CA HIS A 129 22.62 4.01 -19.83
C HIS A 129 22.42 4.84 -18.56
N GLU A 130 23.12 5.94 -18.48
CA GLU A 130 23.06 6.95 -17.43
C GLU A 130 22.66 8.28 -18.08
N GLY A 131 21.62 8.91 -17.56
CA GLY A 131 21.15 10.23 -18.01
C GLY A 131 20.74 11.09 -16.83
N MET A 132 20.66 12.40 -17.06
CA MET A 132 20.20 13.39 -16.09
C MET A 132 19.04 14.16 -16.69
N ASP A 133 17.92 14.24 -15.98
CA ASP A 133 16.74 14.99 -16.43
C ASP A 133 16.92 16.51 -16.26
N GLU A 134 15.95 17.29 -16.76
CA GLU A 134 15.97 18.76 -16.70
C GLU A 134 15.96 19.32 -15.26
N GLU A 135 15.55 18.50 -14.29
CA GLU A 135 15.52 18.82 -12.86
C GLU A 135 16.81 18.41 -12.13
N GLY A 136 17.72 17.72 -12.81
CA GLY A 136 19.03 17.32 -12.30
C GLY A 136 19.06 15.96 -11.60
N TYR A 137 18.00 15.15 -11.72
CA TYR A 137 17.99 13.78 -11.20
C TYR A 137 18.63 12.81 -12.17
N LEU A 138 19.38 11.87 -11.60
CA LEU A 138 20.08 10.85 -12.36
C LEU A 138 19.15 9.63 -12.57
N HIS A 139 18.91 9.26 -13.82
CA HIS A 139 18.13 8.08 -14.18
C HIS A 139 18.99 7.04 -14.90
N TYR A 140 18.59 5.77 -14.80
CA TYR A 140 19.32 4.65 -15.37
C TYR A 140 18.42 3.72 -16.16
N VAL A 141 18.89 3.29 -17.33
CA VAL A 141 18.18 2.34 -18.18
C VAL A 141 19.08 1.15 -18.47
N ILE A 142 18.58 -0.05 -18.23
CA ILE A 142 19.30 -1.30 -18.47
C ILE A 142 18.58 -2.07 -19.58
N GLU A 143 19.26 -2.27 -20.69
CA GLU A 143 18.71 -2.99 -21.83
C GLU A 143 19.62 -4.16 -22.28
N PRO A 144 19.03 -5.25 -22.81
CA PRO A 144 19.81 -6.33 -23.39
C PRO A 144 20.46 -5.87 -24.70
N PHE A 145 21.73 -6.22 -24.91
CA PHE A 145 22.40 -5.94 -26.18
C PHE A 145 21.73 -6.73 -27.31
N GLN A 146 20.99 -6.06 -28.20
CA GLN A 146 20.42 -6.68 -29.39
C GLN A 146 21.43 -6.62 -30.54
N GLU A 147 22.05 -7.74 -30.87
CA GLU A 147 22.72 -7.89 -32.17
C GLU A 147 21.65 -7.73 -33.26
N LYS A 148 21.60 -6.58 -33.94
CA LYS A 148 20.90 -6.48 -35.22
C LYS A 148 21.43 -7.62 -36.09
N ALA A 149 20.55 -8.57 -36.42
CA ALA A 149 20.85 -9.73 -37.24
C ALA A 149 21.31 -9.30 -38.64
N GLY A 150 22.58 -8.94 -38.75
CA GLY A 150 23.31 -8.69 -39.99
C GLY A 150 24.18 -9.89 -40.32
N PHE A 151 23.60 -11.08 -40.42
CA PHE A 151 24.25 -12.16 -41.15
C PHE A 151 23.92 -11.99 -42.63
N GLU A 152 24.71 -11.16 -43.32
CA GLU A 152 24.89 -11.38 -44.75
C GLU A 152 25.62 -12.73 -44.91
N PRO A 153 25.05 -13.71 -45.64
CA PRO A 153 25.77 -14.94 -45.92
C PRO A 153 26.98 -14.62 -46.80
N ILE A 154 28.18 -14.69 -46.23
CA ILE A 154 29.40 -14.75 -47.02
C ILE A 154 29.46 -16.14 -47.67
N ASN A 155 29.03 -16.12 -48.93
CA ASN A 155 29.26 -17.04 -50.05
C ASN A 155 28.32 -18.22 -50.31
N PRO A 156 27.74 -18.28 -51.54
CA PRO A 156 27.50 -19.54 -52.24
C PRO A 156 28.80 -20.07 -52.85
N THR A 157 28.85 -21.40 -53.01
CA THR A 157 29.95 -22.29 -53.48
C THR A 157 31.10 -22.57 -52.53
#